data_AF-A0A6N6MN69-F1
#
_entry.id   AF-A0A6N6MN69-F1
#
_cell.length_a   1.000
_cell.length_b   1.000
_cell.length_c   1.000
_cell.angle_alpha   90.00
_cell.angle_beta   90.00
_cell.angle_gamma   90.00
#
_symmetry.space_group_name_H-M   'P 1'
#
loop_
_entity.id
_entity.type
_entity.pdbx_description
1 polymer ?
#
loop_
_entity_poly.entity_id
_entity_poly.type
_entity_poly.pdbx_seq_one_letter_code
_entity_poly.pdbx_strand_id
1 'polypeptide(L)'
;MRTTTLALAAGLWTLPASGHEAAGRHGGRVADAGVFHVELVTRPEGVDVYLSDAREAPVPVAGFRGTAILVVAGKPARIPLVPAEGNRLSGRAALAPGERPRGAVQITAPDGATASGSFR
;
A
#
# COMPACT_ATOMS: atom_id res chain seq x y z
N MET A 1 -6.30 45.76 -40.04
CA MET A 1 -5.13 45.71 -39.14
C MET A 1 -5.23 44.41 -38.35
N ARG A 2 -4.19 43.58 -38.39
CA ARG A 2 -4.15 42.24 -37.77
C ARG A 2 -3.66 42.39 -36.32
N THR A 3 -4.39 41.89 -35.34
CA THR A 3 -3.91 41.77 -33.96
C THR A 3 -4.12 40.35 -33.45
N THR A 4 -3.00 39.63 -33.39
CA THR A 4 -2.79 38.31 -32.79
C THR A 4 -2.86 38.44 -31.27
N THR A 5 -3.57 37.54 -30.56
CA THR A 5 -3.39 37.42 -29.09
C THR A 5 -3.28 35.96 -28.65
N LEU A 6 -2.10 35.69 -28.10
CA LEU A 6 -1.56 34.56 -27.33
C LEU A 6 -2.55 33.62 -26.63
N ALA A 7 -2.36 32.31 -26.84
CA ALA A 7 -2.84 31.25 -25.97
C ALA A 7 -1.82 31.00 -24.84
N LEU A 8 -2.25 31.09 -23.58
CA LEU A 8 -1.45 30.77 -22.40
C LEU A 8 -1.76 29.31 -22.00
N ALA A 9 -0.87 28.38 -22.37
CA ALA A 9 -0.93 27.00 -21.91
C ALA A 9 -0.25 26.91 -20.54
N ALA A 10 -1.05 26.84 -19.47
CA ALA A 10 -0.55 26.53 -18.13
C ALA A 10 -0.27 25.01 -18.04
N GLY A 11 1.00 24.64 -18.07
CA GLY A 11 1.44 23.27 -17.81
C GLY A 11 1.18 22.89 -16.36
N LEU A 12 0.25 21.95 -16.15
CA LEU A 12 0.01 21.34 -14.85
C LEU A 12 1.14 20.35 -14.57
N TRP A 13 2.12 20.74 -13.76
CA TRP A 13 3.18 19.85 -13.31
C TRP A 13 2.60 18.95 -12.21
N THR A 14 2.24 17.72 -12.58
CA THR A 14 1.94 16.68 -11.59
C THR A 14 3.23 16.29 -10.89
N LEU A 15 3.41 16.71 -9.64
CA LEU A 15 4.50 16.24 -8.79
C LEU A 15 4.39 14.72 -8.60
N PRO A 16 5.49 13.96 -8.71
CA PRO A 16 5.46 12.54 -8.42
C PRO A 16 5.18 12.36 -6.92
N ALA A 17 4.04 11.73 -6.60
CA ALA A 17 3.72 11.30 -5.24
C ALA A 17 4.78 10.28 -4.78
N SER A 18 5.75 10.77 -4.02
CA SER A 18 6.73 9.93 -3.34
C SER A 18 6.01 9.33 -2.13
N GLY A 19 5.56 8.06 -2.24
CA GLY A 19 4.99 7.35 -1.11
C GLY A 19 5.98 7.38 0.06
N HIS A 20 5.57 7.98 1.17
CA HIS A 20 6.40 8.11 2.36
C HIS A 20 6.35 6.79 3.13
N GLU A 21 7.50 6.33 3.60
CA GLU A 21 7.56 5.19 4.51
C GLU A 21 7.87 5.64 5.93
N ALA A 22 7.05 5.20 6.87
CA ALA A 22 7.21 5.48 8.31
C ALA A 22 7.27 4.16 9.12
N ALA A 23 7.71 4.25 10.38
CA ALA A 23 7.61 3.15 11.32
C ALA A 23 6.16 2.99 11.79
N GLY A 24 5.65 1.75 11.79
CA GLY A 24 4.27 1.45 12.12
C GLY A 24 4.04 1.05 13.58
N ARG A 25 2.77 1.10 14.01
CA ARG A 25 2.35 0.87 15.41
C ARG A 25 2.48 -0.59 15.84
N HIS A 26 2.53 -1.50 14.88
CA HIS A 26 2.67 -2.94 15.08
C HIS A 26 4.10 -3.43 14.81
N GLY A 27 5.06 -2.50 14.70
CA GLY A 27 6.47 -2.80 14.42
C GLY A 27 6.77 -3.02 12.93
N GLY A 28 5.82 -2.69 12.05
CA GLY A 28 5.98 -2.80 10.60
C GLY A 28 6.47 -1.52 9.94
N ARG A 29 6.47 -1.53 8.61
CA ARG A 29 6.68 -0.34 7.77
C ARG A 29 5.33 0.14 7.26
N VAL A 30 5.09 1.43 7.31
CA VAL A 30 3.87 2.06 6.78
C VAL A 30 4.14 2.60 5.39
N ALA A 31 3.18 2.49 4.48
CA ALA A 31 3.19 3.16 3.19
C ALA A 31 1.80 3.74 2.88
N ASP A 32 1.78 4.85 2.15
CA ASP A 32 0.54 5.46 1.65
C ASP A 32 -0.10 4.60 0.56
N ALA A 33 -1.40 4.36 0.68
CA ALA A 33 -2.22 3.60 -0.26
C ALA A 33 -3.55 4.32 -0.52
N GLY A 34 -3.51 5.34 -1.37
CA GLY A 34 -4.70 6.15 -1.69
C GLY A 34 -5.21 6.89 -0.45
N VAL A 35 -6.45 6.60 -0.02
CA VAL A 35 -7.05 7.18 1.20
C VAL A 35 -6.68 6.42 2.48
N PHE A 36 -5.89 5.35 2.36
CA PHE A 36 -5.47 4.50 3.46
C PHE A 36 -3.96 4.61 3.68
N HIS A 37 -3.52 4.28 4.88
CA HIS A 37 -2.15 3.85 5.14
C HIS A 37 -2.14 2.35 5.40
N VAL A 38 -1.16 1.66 4.80
CA VAL A 38 -0.95 0.22 4.98
C VAL A 38 0.33 -0.01 5.75
N GLU A 39 0.24 -0.67 6.90
CA GLU A 39 1.40 -1.13 7.66
C GLU A 39 1.71 -2.58 7.33
N LEU A 40 2.87 -2.85 6.72
CA LEU A 40 3.38 -4.19 6.45
C LEU A 40 4.26 -4.68 7.60
N VAL A 41 3.83 -5.75 8.25
CA VAL A 41 4.58 -6.48 9.29
C VAL A 41 5.01 -7.84 8.73
N THR A 42 6.31 -8.09 8.70
CA THR A 42 6.86 -9.39 8.27
C THR A 42 6.83 -10.38 9.43
N ARG A 43 6.45 -11.63 9.12
CA ARG A 43 6.41 -12.74 10.07
C ARG A 43 7.22 -13.91 9.50
N PRO A 44 7.69 -14.86 10.32
CA PRO A 44 8.43 -16.03 9.82
C PRO A 44 7.66 -16.83 8.75
N GLU A 45 6.34 -16.88 8.85
CA GLU A 45 5.46 -17.68 7.98
C GLU A 45 4.68 -16.85 6.95
N GLY A 46 4.90 -15.53 6.87
CA GLY A 46 4.12 -14.67 6.00
C GLY A 46 4.17 -13.21 6.38
N VAL A 47 3.03 -12.53 6.25
CA VAL A 47 2.88 -11.11 6.55
C VAL A 47 1.52 -10.81 7.18
N ASP A 48 1.52 -9.79 8.02
CA ASP A 48 0.31 -9.08 8.44
C ASP A 48 0.32 -7.68 7.82
N VAL A 49 -0.84 -7.19 7.41
CA VAL A 49 -1.06 -5.86 6.89
C VAL A 49 -2.14 -5.19 7.70
N TYR A 50 -1.84 -4.05 8.31
CA TYR A 50 -2.83 -3.27 9.07
C TYR A 50 -3.27 -2.05 8.26
N LEU A 51 -4.58 -1.79 8.23
CA LEU A 51 -5.14 -0.62 7.56
C LEU A 51 -5.45 0.49 8.58
N SER A 52 -5.15 1.71 8.18
CA SER A 52 -5.57 2.93 8.87
C SER A 52 -5.98 4.01 7.88
N ASP A 53 -6.75 4.99 8.34
CA ASP A 53 -7.14 6.15 7.54
C ASP A 53 -6.08 7.26 7.60
N ALA A 54 -6.33 8.37 6.91
CA ALA A 54 -5.44 9.54 6.89
C ALA A 54 -5.20 10.21 8.26
N ARG A 55 -5.91 9.80 9.32
CA ARG A 55 -5.73 10.26 10.71
C ARG A 55 -5.08 9.18 11.59
N GLU A 56 -4.51 8.15 10.97
CA GLU A 56 -3.94 6.96 11.63
C GLU A 56 -4.96 6.14 12.43
N ALA A 57 -6.27 6.37 12.21
CA ALA A 57 -7.31 5.61 12.88
C ALA A 57 -7.45 4.21 12.24
N PRO A 58 -7.55 3.12 13.02
CA PRO A 58 -7.71 1.77 12.48
C PRO A 58 -8.97 1.64 11.61
N VAL A 59 -8.83 1.05 10.42
CA VAL A 59 -9.94 0.78 9.51
C VAL A 59 -10.31 -0.71 9.56
N PRO A 60 -11.55 -1.09 9.93
CA PRO A 60 -11.97 -2.48 9.93
C PRO A 60 -11.83 -3.12 8.54
N VAL A 61 -11.24 -4.32 8.49
CA VAL A 61 -10.94 -5.00 7.21
C VAL A 61 -12.05 -5.94 6.74
N ALA A 62 -13.21 -5.94 7.39
CA ALA A 62 -14.34 -6.75 6.96
C ALA A 62 -14.74 -6.39 5.52
N GLY A 63 -14.78 -7.39 4.64
CA GLY A 63 -15.08 -7.21 3.22
C GLY A 63 -13.90 -6.72 2.37
N PHE A 64 -12.76 -6.36 2.96
CA PHE A 64 -11.55 -6.06 2.21
C PHE A 64 -10.91 -7.33 1.65
N ARG A 65 -10.16 -7.15 0.57
CA ARG A 65 -9.25 -8.17 0.02
C ARG A 65 -7.90 -7.52 -0.22
N GLY A 66 -6.84 -8.32 -0.32
CA GLY A 66 -5.54 -7.77 -0.66
C GLY A 66 -4.57 -8.78 -1.24
N THR A 67 -3.44 -8.27 -1.73
CA THR A 67 -2.29 -9.07 -2.14
C THR A 67 -1.03 -8.29 -1.82
N ALA A 68 -0.12 -8.90 -1.06
CA ALA A 68 1.24 -8.41 -0.91
C ALA A 68 2.11 -9.00 -2.02
N ILE A 69 2.75 -8.14 -2.81
CA ILE A 69 3.67 -8.51 -3.89
C ILE A 69 5.06 -8.11 -3.43
N LEU A 70 5.81 -9.07 -2.87
CA LEU A 70 7.08 -8.82 -2.20
C LEU A 70 8.22 -9.51 -2.94
N VAL A 71 9.40 -8.88 -2.98
CA VAL A 71 10.61 -9.49 -3.50
C VAL A 71 11.19 -10.40 -2.41
N VAL A 72 11.08 -11.71 -2.61
CA VAL A 72 11.57 -12.75 -1.70
C VAL A 72 12.62 -13.57 -2.44
N ALA A 73 13.82 -13.70 -1.86
CA ALA A 73 14.96 -14.37 -2.50
C ALA A 73 15.23 -13.87 -3.94
N GLY A 74 15.08 -12.56 -4.17
CA GLY A 74 15.31 -11.93 -5.47
C GLY A 74 14.18 -12.08 -6.50
N LYS A 75 13.06 -12.73 -6.14
CA LYS A 75 11.91 -12.94 -7.05
C LYS A 75 10.62 -12.36 -6.48
N PRO A 76 9.70 -11.84 -7.32
CA PRO A 76 8.38 -11.44 -6.86
C PRO A 76 7.58 -12.65 -6.35
N ALA A 77 7.11 -12.58 -5.11
CA ALA A 77 6.17 -13.50 -4.49
C ALA A 77 4.84 -12.77 -4.28
N ARG A 78 3.74 -13.38 -4.74
CA ARG A 78 2.38 -12.87 -4.52
C ARG A 78 1.78 -13.63 -3.33
N ILE A 79 1.45 -12.90 -2.27
CA ILE A 79 0.90 -13.43 -1.03
C ILE A 79 -0.54 -12.90 -0.94
N PRO A 80 -1.56 -13.74 -1.20
CA PRO A 80 -2.95 -13.36 -0.98
C PRO A 80 -3.19 -13.00 0.48
N LEU A 81 -3.93 -11.92 0.70
CA LEU A 81 -4.27 -11.43 2.04
C LEU A 81 -5.76 -11.63 2.29
N VAL A 82 -6.10 -12.15 3.46
CA VAL A 82 -7.49 -12.34 3.92
C VAL A 82 -7.75 -11.53 5.19
N PRO A 83 -8.97 -11.01 5.39
CA PRO A 83 -9.37 -10.38 6.65
C PRO A 83 -9.16 -11.30 7.84
N ALA A 84 -8.46 -10.78 8.85
CA ALA A 84 -8.40 -11.30 10.20
C ALA A 84 -9.20 -10.37 11.12
N GLU A 85 -8.89 -10.38 12.42
CA GLU A 85 -9.57 -9.55 13.41
C GLU A 85 -9.23 -8.05 13.26
N GLY A 86 -10.18 -7.18 13.58
CA GLY A 86 -9.99 -5.73 13.61
C GLY A 86 -9.63 -5.15 12.24
N ASN A 87 -8.46 -4.50 12.18
CA ASN A 87 -7.94 -3.83 10.98
C ASN A 87 -6.82 -4.61 10.27
N ARG A 88 -6.68 -5.92 10.55
CA ARG A 88 -5.58 -6.75 10.07
C ARG A 88 -5.99 -7.65 8.91
N LEU A 89 -5.27 -7.58 7.80
CA LEU A 89 -5.25 -8.60 6.76
C LEU A 89 -4.01 -9.50 6.97
N SER A 90 -4.14 -10.82 6.86
CA SER A 90 -3.02 -11.76 7.01
C SER A 90 -2.84 -12.61 5.77
N GLY A 91 -1.59 -12.99 5.46
CA GLY A 91 -1.28 -13.87 4.34
C GLY A 91 -0.07 -14.75 4.60
N ARG A 92 -0.16 -16.02 4.21
CA ARG A 92 0.92 -17.01 4.37
C ARG A 92 1.82 -16.99 3.14
N ALA A 93 3.13 -16.97 3.36
CA ALA A 93 4.12 -17.00 2.28
C ALA A 93 4.72 -18.40 2.15
N ALA A 94 5.06 -18.80 0.92
CA ALA A 94 5.79 -20.06 0.67
C ALA A 94 7.23 -20.00 1.19
N LEU A 95 7.82 -18.80 1.24
CA LEU A 95 9.15 -18.51 1.76
C LEU A 95 9.07 -17.29 2.67
N ALA A 96 9.88 -17.26 3.73
CA ALA A 96 9.95 -16.13 4.64
C ALA A 96 10.29 -14.83 3.87
N PRO A 97 9.50 -13.76 3.99
CA PRO A 97 9.71 -12.52 3.23
C PRO A 97 11.02 -11.76 3.53
N GLY A 98 11.72 -12.14 4.61
CA GLY A 98 12.82 -11.36 5.18
C GLY A 98 12.30 -10.19 6.03
N GLU A 99 13.18 -9.48 6.73
CA GLU A 99 12.78 -8.41 7.65
C GLU A 99 12.22 -7.19 6.93
N ARG A 100 12.85 -6.77 5.82
CA ARG A 100 12.50 -5.55 5.07
C ARG A 100 12.40 -5.82 3.56
N PRO A 101 11.42 -6.61 3.10
CA PRO A 101 11.22 -6.86 1.68
C PRO A 101 10.87 -5.57 0.94
N ARG A 102 11.31 -5.50 -0.32
CA ARG A 102 10.79 -4.55 -1.32
C ARG A 102 9.50 -5.07 -1.90
N GLY A 103 8.60 -4.19 -2.34
CA GLY A 103 7.38 -4.63 -2.99
C GLY A 103 6.24 -3.62 -2.89
N ALA A 104 5.02 -4.13 -2.99
CA ALA A 104 3.82 -3.35 -2.78
C ALA A 104 2.73 -4.20 -2.13
N VAL A 105 1.82 -3.54 -1.42
CA VAL A 105 0.58 -4.15 -0.93
C VAL A 105 -0.58 -3.48 -1.65
N GLN A 106 -1.30 -4.27 -2.43
CA GLN A 106 -2.53 -3.84 -3.07
C GLN A 106 -3.72 -4.28 -2.22
N ILE A 107 -4.66 -3.38 -2.01
CA ILE A 107 -5.92 -3.61 -1.30
C ILE A 107 -7.11 -3.31 -2.22
N THR A 108 -8.19 -4.04 -2.01
CA THR A 108 -9.50 -3.80 -2.62
C THR A 108 -10.51 -3.62 -1.51
N ALA A 109 -11.14 -2.46 -1.47
CA ALA A 109 -12.18 -2.11 -0.52
C ALA A 109 -13.52 -2.82 -0.86
N PRO A 110 -14.48 -2.88 0.08
CA PRO A 110 -15.77 -3.56 -0.13
C PRO A 110 -16.59 -2.98 -1.30
N ASP A 111 -16.38 -1.71 -1.63
CA ASP A 111 -16.99 -1.01 -2.77
C ASP A 111 -16.32 -1.32 -4.11
N GLY A 112 -15.24 -2.11 -4.11
CA GLY A 112 -14.44 -2.47 -5.28
C GLY A 112 -13.31 -1.50 -5.60
N ALA A 113 -13.18 -0.38 -4.88
CA ALA A 113 -12.07 0.55 -5.08
C ALA A 113 -10.73 -0.10 -4.71
N THR A 114 -9.69 0.18 -5.50
CA THR A 114 -8.35 -0.39 -5.27
C THR A 114 -7.35 0.68 -4.89
N ALA A 115 -6.46 0.36 -3.96
CA ALA A 115 -5.32 1.20 -3.60
C ALA A 115 -4.05 0.36 -3.40
N SER A 116 -2.88 0.98 -3.48
CA SER A 116 -1.60 0.27 -3.34
C SER A 116 -0.57 1.12 -2.60
N GLY A 117 0.08 0.51 -1.60
CA GLY A 117 1.23 1.10 -0.89
C GLY A 117 2.52 0.38 -1.27
N SER A 118 3.57 1.16 -1.56
CA SER A 118 4.86 0.64 -2.04
C SER A 118 5.94 0.68 -0.96
N PHE A 119 6.79 -0.34 -0.95
CA PHE A 119 7.89 -0.55 -0.01
C PHE A 119 9.22 -0.70 -0.77
N ARG A 120 10.24 0.11 -0.45
CA ARG A 120 11.54 0.20 -1.17
C ARG A 120 12.76 -0.26 -0.37
#